data_AF-A0A356R2R8-F1
#
_entry.id   AF-A0A356R2R8-F1
#
_cell.length_a   1.000
_cell.length_b   1.000
_cell.length_c   1.000
_cell.angle_alpha   90.00
_cell.angle_beta   90.00
_cell.angle_gamma   90.00
#
_symmetry.space_group_name_H-M   'P 1'
#
loop_
_entity.id
_entity.type
_entity.pdbx_description
1 polymer ?
#
loop_
_entity_poly.entity_id
_entity_poly.type
_entity_poly.pdbx_seq_one_letter_code
_entity_poly.pdbx_strand_id
1 'polypeptide(L)'
;MNQTKWDEVGEGSGIGGLNLGPLKERLHRQVIDTLDLAVVAKLDNNLLKVELTKLVQEMLEKESVPLSMKERESLIADIQHEVMGLGPLEPLVQDQTVNDILVNRADQIYVERAGKLQLTDVKFRDEAHLRKIIEKIVSAVGRRIDESSPMVDARLLDGSRVNAIIPPLALNGSSISIRKFSKDKLQIEDLINKRSLTPEIAELLRGIVEARLNILISGGTGCGKTTILNILSGFIPSDERIVTIEDSA
;
A
#
# COMPACT_ATOMS: atom_id res chain seq x y z
N MET A 1 -2.85 -37.46 25.02
CA MET A 1 -2.81 -36.44 26.11
C MET A 1 -1.89 -35.32 25.64
N ASN A 2 -2.33 -34.15 25.19
CA ASN A 2 -3.65 -33.53 25.16
C ASN A 2 -3.83 -32.81 23.82
N GLN A 3 -4.94 -33.15 23.17
CA GLN A 3 -5.70 -32.32 22.25
C GLN A 3 -6.38 -31.22 23.08
N THR A 4 -6.37 -29.97 22.63
CA THR A 4 -7.21 -28.91 23.20
C THR A 4 -7.73 -28.08 22.03
N LYS A 5 -8.91 -28.45 21.52
CA LYS A 5 -10.23 -27.82 21.78
C LYS A 5 -10.32 -26.43 21.12
N TRP A 6 -10.57 -26.46 19.82
CA TRP A 6 -11.10 -25.34 19.05
C TRP A 6 -12.47 -25.79 18.53
N ASP A 7 -13.51 -25.56 19.32
CA ASP A 7 -14.89 -25.64 18.86
C ASP A 7 -15.73 -24.62 19.64
N GLU A 8 -16.61 -23.98 18.88
CA GLU A 8 -17.76 -23.15 19.28
C GLU A 8 -17.50 -21.75 19.84
N VAL A 9 -17.61 -20.74 18.97
CA VAL A 9 -18.58 -19.63 19.15
C VAL A 9 -19.04 -19.11 17.78
N GLY A 10 -20.33 -19.28 17.49
CA GLY A 10 -21.13 -18.24 16.82
C GLY A 10 -21.44 -18.38 15.32
N GLU A 11 -22.27 -19.35 14.94
CA GLU A 11 -23.17 -19.17 13.78
C GLU A 11 -24.20 -18.09 14.11
N GLY A 12 -24.24 -17.05 13.28
CA GLY A 12 -25.16 -15.91 13.41
C GLY A 12 -25.48 -15.30 12.04
N SER A 13 -26.47 -15.90 11.38
CA SER A 13 -27.40 -15.36 10.37
C SER A 13 -27.19 -13.93 9.82
N GLY A 14 -26.98 -13.81 8.51
CA GLY A 14 -27.12 -12.56 7.75
C GLY A 14 -27.25 -12.81 6.24
N ILE A 15 -28.46 -12.64 5.72
CA ILE A 15 -28.90 -12.40 4.33
C ILE A 15 -27.89 -12.76 3.22
N GLY A 16 -28.24 -13.75 2.39
CA GLY A 16 -27.44 -14.23 1.25
C GLY A 16 -26.90 -13.10 0.38
N GLY A 17 -25.63 -12.73 0.62
CA GLY A 17 -24.89 -11.85 -0.26
C GLY A 17 -24.70 -12.55 -1.59
N LEU A 18 -25.18 -11.94 -2.67
CA LEU A 18 -24.83 -12.35 -4.02
C LEU A 18 -23.30 -12.45 -4.10
N ASN A 19 -22.77 -13.61 -4.48
CA ASN A 19 -21.34 -13.75 -4.72
C ASN A 19 -21.01 -12.95 -5.99
N LEU A 20 -20.49 -11.73 -5.81
CA LEU A 20 -20.16 -10.80 -6.90
C LEU A 20 -18.84 -11.15 -7.62
N GLY A 21 -18.08 -12.13 -7.13
CA GLY A 21 -16.79 -12.53 -7.70
C GLY A 21 -16.86 -12.90 -9.19
N PRO A 22 -17.76 -13.82 -9.61
CA PRO A 22 -17.92 -14.20 -11.01
C PRO A 22 -18.36 -13.03 -11.91
N LEU A 23 -19.21 -12.15 -11.41
CA LEU A 23 -19.65 -10.95 -12.13
C LEU A 23 -18.48 -9.99 -12.36
N LYS A 24 -17.71 -9.72 -11.30
CA LYS A 24 -16.49 -8.90 -11.36
C LYS A 24 -15.50 -9.44 -12.38
N GLU A 25 -15.30 -10.76 -12.42
CA GLU A 25 -14.36 -11.39 -13.35
C GLU A 25 -14.80 -11.24 -14.82
N ARG A 26 -16.10 -11.43 -15.11
CA ARG A 26 -16.65 -11.23 -16.45
C ARG A 26 -16.51 -9.78 -16.90
N LEU A 27 -16.93 -8.84 -16.07
CA LEU A 27 -16.85 -7.40 -16.36
C LEU A 27 -15.40 -6.97 -16.58
N HIS A 28 -14.49 -7.40 -15.71
CA HIS A 28 -13.06 -7.08 -15.86
C HIS A 28 -12.50 -7.60 -17.19
N ARG A 29 -12.83 -8.84 -17.59
CA ARG A 29 -12.39 -9.39 -18.88
C ARG A 29 -12.95 -8.58 -20.05
N GLN A 30 -14.25 -8.28 -20.03
CA GLN A 30 -14.88 -7.48 -21.08
C GLN A 30 -14.32 -6.06 -21.15
N VAL A 31 -14.01 -5.44 -20.00
CA VAL A 31 -13.41 -4.12 -19.91
C VAL A 31 -12.01 -4.14 -20.54
N ILE A 32 -11.17 -5.12 -20.24
CA ILE A 32 -9.85 -5.27 -20.88
C ILE A 32 -9.98 -5.53 -22.39
N ASP A 33 -10.91 -6.38 -22.82
CA ASP A 33 -11.10 -6.70 -24.24
C ASP A 33 -11.63 -5.49 -25.03
N THR A 34 -12.39 -4.61 -24.38
CA THR A 34 -12.97 -3.40 -25.00
C THR A 34 -12.03 -2.20 -24.93
N LEU A 35 -11.18 -2.12 -23.91
CA LEU A 35 -10.15 -1.09 -23.80
C LEU A 35 -8.96 -1.44 -24.68
N ASP A 36 -8.82 -0.72 -25.78
CA ASP A 36 -7.60 -0.74 -26.55
C ASP A 36 -6.45 -0.19 -25.68
N LEU A 37 -5.49 -1.04 -25.33
CA LEU A 37 -4.28 -0.70 -24.56
C LEU A 37 -3.54 0.51 -25.16
N ALA A 38 -3.66 0.74 -26.47
CA ALA A 38 -3.07 1.90 -27.15
C ALA A 38 -3.76 3.24 -26.83
N VAL A 39 -5.04 3.20 -26.44
CA VAL A 39 -5.85 4.37 -26.05
C VAL A 39 -5.63 4.69 -24.56
N VAL A 40 -5.47 3.66 -23.72
CA VAL A 40 -5.16 3.81 -22.29
C VAL A 40 -3.82 4.51 -22.05
N ALA A 41 -2.82 4.28 -22.90
CA ALA A 41 -1.52 4.92 -22.79
C ALA A 41 -1.51 6.42 -23.15
N LYS A 42 -2.58 6.94 -23.79
CA LYS A 42 -2.62 8.31 -24.34
C LYS A 42 -3.59 9.26 -23.65
N LEU A 43 -4.46 8.75 -22.78
CA LEU A 43 -5.48 9.55 -22.11
C LEU A 43 -4.99 10.03 -20.74
N ASP A 44 -5.45 11.20 -20.33
CA ASP A 44 -5.34 11.67 -18.95
C ASP A 44 -6.08 10.70 -18.01
N ASN A 45 -5.50 10.39 -16.85
CA ASN A 45 -6.09 9.50 -15.85
C ASN A 45 -7.52 9.92 -15.46
N ASN A 46 -7.82 11.21 -15.44
CA ASN A 46 -9.17 11.67 -15.13
C ASN A 46 -10.19 11.32 -16.23
N LEU A 47 -9.78 11.45 -17.50
CA LEU A 47 -10.62 11.12 -18.66
C LEU A 47 -10.85 9.60 -18.75
N LEU A 48 -9.80 8.81 -18.53
CA LEU A 48 -9.89 7.35 -18.46
C LEU A 48 -10.87 6.87 -17.39
N LYS A 49 -10.82 7.47 -16.20
CA LYS A 49 -11.71 7.11 -15.09
C LYS A 49 -13.17 7.34 -15.45
N VAL A 50 -13.48 8.48 -16.09
CA VAL A 50 -14.83 8.80 -16.54
C VAL A 50 -15.31 7.80 -17.60
N GLU A 51 -14.46 7.46 -18.56
CA GLU A 51 -14.84 6.56 -19.64
C GLU A 51 -15.02 5.11 -19.16
N LEU A 52 -14.13 4.64 -18.28
CA LEU A 52 -14.27 3.37 -17.57
C LEU A 52 -15.58 3.29 -16.79
N THR A 53 -15.96 4.37 -16.10
CA THR A 53 -17.21 4.41 -15.33
C THR A 53 -18.41 4.17 -16.24
N LYS A 54 -18.48 4.88 -17.38
CA LYS A 54 -19.57 4.73 -18.34
C LYS A 54 -19.63 3.32 -18.92
N LEU A 55 -18.48 2.79 -19.35
CA LEU A 55 -18.39 1.46 -19.94
C LEU A 55 -18.89 0.37 -18.97
N VAL A 56 -18.43 0.41 -17.71
CA VAL A 56 -18.88 -0.55 -16.68
C VAL A 56 -20.37 -0.38 -16.38
N GLN A 57 -20.87 0.86 -16.33
CA GLN A 57 -22.30 1.13 -16.12
C GLN A 57 -23.16 0.53 -17.23
N GLU A 58 -22.78 0.70 -18.49
CA GLU A 58 -23.47 0.12 -19.65
C GLU A 58 -23.44 -1.41 -19.65
N MET A 59 -22.31 -2.01 -19.26
CA MET A 59 -22.21 -3.48 -19.13
C MET A 59 -23.12 -4.01 -18.02
N LEU A 60 -23.20 -3.31 -16.89
CA LEU A 60 -24.07 -3.69 -15.77
C LEU A 60 -25.55 -3.58 -16.12
N GLU A 61 -25.94 -2.61 -16.92
CA GLU A 61 -27.32 -2.49 -17.43
C GLU A 61 -27.68 -3.66 -18.35
N LYS A 62 -26.73 -4.16 -19.15
CA LYS A 62 -26.94 -5.31 -20.04
C LYS A 62 -27.05 -6.63 -19.29
N GLU A 63 -26.30 -6.83 -18.21
CA GLU A 63 -26.33 -8.09 -17.44
C GLU A 63 -27.59 -8.25 -16.55
N SER A 64 -28.43 -7.22 -16.40
CA SER A 64 -29.70 -7.27 -15.62
C SER A 64 -29.56 -7.83 -14.20
N VAL A 65 -28.40 -7.62 -13.57
CA VAL A 65 -28.15 -8.09 -12.20
C VAL A 65 -28.78 -7.11 -11.20
N PRO A 66 -29.63 -7.57 -10.26
CA PRO A 66 -30.21 -6.71 -9.24
C PRO A 66 -29.14 -6.36 -8.21
N LEU A 67 -28.41 -5.25 -8.44
CA LEU A 67 -27.44 -4.68 -7.52
C LEU A 67 -28.03 -3.44 -6.85
N SER A 68 -27.76 -3.26 -5.57
CA SER A 68 -27.95 -1.98 -4.90
C SER A 68 -27.00 -0.92 -5.48
N MET A 69 -27.35 0.35 -5.32
CA MET A 69 -26.47 1.46 -5.73
C MET A 69 -25.07 1.35 -5.12
N LYS A 70 -24.98 0.93 -3.85
CA LYS A 70 -23.71 0.75 -3.14
C LYS A 70 -22.85 -0.37 -3.75
N GLU A 71 -23.46 -1.49 -4.11
CA GLU A 71 -22.75 -2.60 -4.78
C GLU A 71 -22.28 -2.20 -6.18
N ARG A 72 -23.09 -1.44 -6.92
CA ARG A 72 -22.73 -0.91 -8.24
C ARG A 72 -21.51 0.01 -8.15
N GLU A 73 -21.53 0.96 -7.21
CA GLU A 73 -20.41 1.88 -6.97
C GLU A 73 -19.13 1.15 -6.55
N SER A 74 -19.24 0.18 -5.65
CA SER A 74 -18.09 -0.64 -5.21
C SER A 74 -17.48 -1.43 -6.37
N LEU A 75 -18.31 -2.00 -7.25
CA LEU A 75 -17.84 -2.78 -8.38
C LEU A 75 -17.15 -1.93 -9.44
N ILE A 76 -17.67 -0.72 -9.68
CA ILE A 76 -17.03 0.27 -10.57
C ILE A 76 -15.66 0.68 -10.00
N ALA A 77 -15.59 1.00 -8.70
CA ALA A 77 -14.34 1.37 -8.05
C ALA A 77 -13.31 0.23 -8.12
N ASP A 78 -13.73 -1.01 -7.85
CA ASP A 78 -12.89 -2.19 -7.96
C ASP A 78 -12.30 -2.36 -9.36
N ILE A 79 -13.13 -2.24 -10.41
CA ILE A 79 -12.66 -2.35 -11.80
C ILE A 79 -11.70 -1.20 -12.15
N GLN A 80 -11.96 0.02 -11.67
CA GLN A 80 -11.04 1.14 -11.84
C GLN A 80 -9.68 0.86 -11.18
N HIS A 81 -9.68 0.30 -9.97
CA HIS A 81 -8.44 -0.05 -9.27
C HIS A 81 -7.66 -1.16 -9.99
N GLU A 82 -8.34 -2.14 -10.58
CA GLU A 82 -7.72 -3.16 -11.43
C GLU A 82 -7.06 -2.55 -12.68
N VAL A 83 -7.82 -1.76 -13.44
CA VAL A 83 -7.36 -1.22 -14.73
C VAL A 83 -6.31 -0.13 -14.54
N MET A 84 -6.53 0.79 -13.59
CA MET A 84 -5.72 2.01 -13.45
C MET A 84 -4.76 1.98 -12.25
N GLY A 85 -5.12 1.27 -11.18
CA GLY A 85 -4.38 1.28 -9.91
C GLY A 85 -3.57 0.01 -9.66
N LEU A 86 -3.37 -0.28 -8.37
CA LEU A 86 -2.65 -1.45 -7.86
C LEU A 86 -3.58 -2.63 -7.56
N GLY A 87 -4.72 -2.69 -8.25
CA GLY A 87 -5.72 -3.74 -8.09
C GLY A 87 -6.23 -3.82 -6.64
N PRO A 88 -6.28 -5.01 -6.03
CA PRO A 88 -6.76 -5.19 -4.66
C PRO A 88 -5.98 -4.41 -3.59
N LEU A 89 -4.75 -3.98 -3.88
CA LEU A 89 -3.92 -3.26 -2.90
C LEU A 89 -4.28 -1.78 -2.76
N GLU A 90 -5.00 -1.21 -3.72
CA GLU A 90 -5.28 0.23 -3.77
C GLU A 90 -5.90 0.78 -2.46
N PRO A 91 -6.92 0.13 -1.86
CA PRO A 91 -7.49 0.61 -0.60
C PRO A 91 -6.47 0.62 0.56
N LEU A 92 -5.56 -0.36 0.60
CA LEU A 92 -4.51 -0.45 1.63
C LEU A 92 -3.43 0.63 1.43
N VAL A 93 -3.11 0.93 0.18
CA VAL A 93 -2.15 1.98 -0.17
C VAL A 93 -2.71 3.36 0.19
N GLN A 94 -4.01 3.59 0.01
CA GLN A 94 -4.67 4.85 0.35
C GLN A 94 -4.91 5.03 1.86
N ASP A 95 -4.97 3.95 2.64
CA ASP A 95 -5.19 3.99 4.08
C ASP A 95 -4.00 4.56 4.87
N GLN A 96 -4.13 5.78 5.39
CA GLN A 96 -3.06 6.47 6.11
C GLN A 96 -2.57 5.78 7.39
N THR A 97 -3.35 4.85 7.95
CA THR A 97 -2.94 4.14 9.17
C THR A 97 -2.06 2.91 8.88
N VAL A 98 -1.91 2.53 7.62
CA VAL A 98 -1.04 1.44 7.15
C VAL A 98 0.34 2.00 6.81
N ASN A 99 1.40 1.43 7.40
CA ASN A 99 2.79 1.78 7.09
C ASN A 99 3.45 0.79 6.14
N ASP A 100 3.30 -0.51 6.38
CA ASP A 100 3.85 -1.56 5.53
C ASP A 100 2.72 -2.46 4.99
N ILE A 101 2.81 -2.89 3.74
CA ILE A 101 1.94 -3.88 3.10
C ILE A 101 2.83 -5.05 2.69
N LEU A 102 2.51 -6.25 3.16
CA LEU A 102 3.27 -7.47 2.91
C LEU A 102 2.38 -8.51 2.26
N VAL A 103 2.57 -8.75 0.98
CA VAL A 103 1.90 -9.81 0.22
C VAL A 103 2.84 -11.00 0.19
N ASN A 104 2.55 -12.02 0.99
CA ASN A 104 3.35 -13.23 1.03
C ASN A 104 2.96 -14.18 -0.10
N ARG A 105 1.67 -14.18 -0.48
CA ARG A 105 1.06 -14.95 -1.57
C ARG A 105 -0.21 -14.23 -2.04
N ALA A 106 -0.77 -14.68 -3.16
CA ALA A 106 -2.02 -14.15 -3.72
C ALA A 106 -3.19 -14.13 -2.69
N ASP A 107 -3.25 -15.10 -1.79
CA ASP A 107 -4.31 -15.28 -0.81
C ASP A 107 -3.95 -14.78 0.61
N GLN A 108 -2.72 -14.28 0.81
CA GLN A 108 -2.17 -13.94 2.12
C GLN A 108 -1.49 -12.57 2.10
N ILE A 109 -2.23 -11.55 2.55
CA ILE A 109 -1.80 -10.15 2.60
C ILE A 109 -1.87 -9.65 4.04
N TYR A 110 -0.74 -9.16 4.55
CA TYR A 110 -0.62 -8.50 5.84
C TYR A 110 -0.43 -6.99 5.67
N VAL A 111 -0.85 -6.24 6.67
CA VAL A 111 -0.51 -4.83 6.83
C VAL A 111 0.07 -4.58 8.21
N GLU A 112 1.01 -3.65 8.29
CA GLU A 112 1.46 -3.10 9.55
C GLU A 112 0.64 -1.84 9.86
N ARG A 113 0.10 -1.80 11.09
CA ARG A 113 -0.53 -0.61 11.66
C ARG A 113 0.02 -0.39 13.07
N ALA A 114 0.56 0.79 13.33
CA ALA A 114 1.03 1.20 14.65
C ALA A 114 1.95 0.17 15.36
N GLY A 115 2.91 -0.38 14.63
CA GLY A 115 3.88 -1.37 15.13
C GLY A 115 3.44 -2.83 15.02
N LYS A 116 2.20 -3.11 14.58
CA LYS A 116 1.60 -4.44 14.65
C LYS A 116 1.19 -4.96 13.28
N LEU A 117 1.62 -6.19 12.97
CA LEU A 117 1.19 -6.92 11.78
C LEU A 117 -0.21 -7.48 11.96
N GLN A 118 -1.04 -7.31 10.93
CA GLN A 118 -2.44 -7.73 10.88
C GLN A 118 -2.71 -8.41 9.54
N LEU A 119 -3.38 -9.57 9.56
CA LEU A 119 -3.87 -10.21 8.35
C LEU A 119 -5.09 -9.45 7.83
N THR A 120 -5.16 -9.24 6.52
CA THR A 120 -6.29 -8.55 5.88
C THR A 120 -7.24 -9.53 5.20
N ASP A 121 -8.46 -9.08 4.93
CA ASP A 121 -9.43 -9.82 4.09
C ASP A 121 -9.18 -9.63 2.58
N VAL A 122 -8.24 -8.75 2.21
CA VAL A 122 -7.88 -8.46 0.83
C VAL A 122 -7.10 -9.63 0.26
N LYS A 123 -7.48 -10.07 -0.95
CA LYS A 123 -6.82 -11.15 -1.69
C LYS A 123 -6.75 -10.81 -3.17
N PHE A 124 -5.72 -11.30 -3.82
CA PHE A 124 -5.69 -11.42 -5.28
C PHE A 124 -6.55 -12.61 -5.69
N ARG A 125 -7.02 -12.57 -6.94
CA ARG A 125 -7.78 -13.68 -7.54
C ARG A 125 -6.94 -14.96 -7.59
N ASP A 126 -5.70 -14.83 -8.05
CA ASP A 126 -4.76 -15.92 -8.28
C ASP A 126 -3.32 -15.39 -8.35
N GLU A 127 -2.35 -16.30 -8.46
CA GLU A 127 -0.93 -15.96 -8.61
C GLU A 127 -0.66 -15.14 -9.89
N ALA A 128 -1.32 -15.48 -10.99
CA ALA A 128 -1.16 -14.79 -12.26
C ALA A 128 -1.61 -13.32 -12.18
N HIS A 129 -2.66 -13.04 -11.41
CA HIS A 129 -3.14 -11.70 -11.13
C HIS A 129 -2.11 -10.94 -10.28
N LEU A 130 -1.60 -11.53 -9.20
CA LEU A 130 -0.52 -10.92 -8.42
C LEU A 130 0.70 -10.58 -9.28
N ARG A 131 1.12 -11.51 -10.15
CA ARG A 131 2.25 -11.32 -11.07
C ARG A 131 2.04 -10.15 -12.03
N LYS A 132 0.85 -10.03 -12.61
CA LYS A 132 0.47 -8.88 -13.46
C LYS A 132 0.55 -7.54 -12.72
N ILE A 133 0.10 -7.51 -11.46
CA ILE A 133 0.17 -6.28 -10.65
C ILE A 133 1.63 -5.95 -10.29
N ILE A 134 2.46 -6.95 -9.97
CA ILE A 134 3.90 -6.76 -9.76
C ILE A 134 4.56 -6.19 -11.02
N GLU A 135 4.32 -6.79 -12.19
CA GLU A 135 4.85 -6.31 -13.47
C GLU A 135 4.42 -4.87 -13.78
N LYS A 136 3.16 -4.54 -13.52
CA LYS A 136 2.61 -3.18 -13.69
C LYS A 136 3.31 -2.17 -12.79
N ILE A 137 3.47 -2.48 -11.51
CA ILE A 137 4.18 -1.64 -10.53
C ILE A 137 5.61 -1.37 -11.00
N VAL A 138 6.31 -2.44 -11.36
CA VAL A 138 7.73 -2.40 -11.72
C VAL A 138 7.95 -1.68 -13.05
N SER A 139 7.03 -1.86 -14.01
CA SER A 139 7.07 -1.16 -15.29
C SER A 139 6.82 0.34 -15.14
N ALA A 140 5.90 0.75 -14.25
CA ALA A 140 5.60 2.16 -14.00
C ALA A 140 6.80 2.95 -13.45
N VAL A 141 7.73 2.28 -12.77
CA VAL A 141 8.98 2.85 -12.26
C VAL A 141 10.18 2.62 -13.18
N GLY A 142 9.96 2.15 -14.41
CA GLY A 142 10.99 1.96 -15.43
C GLY A 142 11.94 0.80 -15.14
N ARG A 143 11.50 -0.19 -14.35
CA ARG A 143 12.26 -1.40 -14.03
C ARG A 143 11.66 -2.60 -14.75
N ARG A 144 12.34 -3.74 -14.70
CA ARG A 144 11.87 -5.02 -15.26
C ARG A 144 11.99 -6.11 -14.21
N ILE A 145 11.04 -7.04 -14.22
CA ILE A 145 11.04 -8.25 -13.41
C ILE A 145 10.54 -9.39 -14.30
N ASP A 146 11.36 -10.43 -14.44
CA ASP A 146 11.06 -11.62 -15.25
C ASP A 146 11.87 -12.81 -14.73
N GLU A 147 11.74 -13.99 -15.34
CA GLU A 147 12.38 -15.21 -14.84
C GLU A 147 13.93 -15.15 -14.90
N SER A 148 14.49 -14.25 -15.71
CA SER A 148 15.94 -14.00 -15.76
C SER A 148 16.39 -12.99 -14.70
N SER A 149 15.50 -12.09 -14.29
CA SER A 149 15.69 -11.09 -13.21
C SER A 149 14.50 -11.13 -12.23
N PRO A 150 14.39 -12.19 -11.41
CA PRO A 150 13.17 -12.50 -10.64
C PRO A 150 13.02 -11.72 -9.33
N MET A 151 13.81 -10.66 -9.12
CA MET A 151 13.75 -9.79 -7.94
C MET A 151 13.99 -8.34 -8.34
N VAL A 152 13.31 -7.42 -7.68
CA VAL A 152 13.48 -5.99 -7.91
C VAL A 152 13.25 -5.18 -6.63
N ASP A 153 14.08 -4.16 -6.47
CA ASP A 153 13.90 -3.08 -5.50
C ASP A 153 13.66 -1.77 -6.25
N ALA A 154 12.61 -1.05 -5.90
CA ALA A 154 12.23 0.19 -6.56
C ALA A 154 11.56 1.20 -5.63
N ARG A 155 11.42 2.43 -6.12
CA ARG A 155 10.70 3.50 -5.43
C ARG A 155 9.56 3.98 -6.30
N LEU A 156 8.37 4.03 -5.72
CA LEU A 156 7.15 4.54 -6.36
C LEU A 156 7.18 6.07 -6.42
N LEU A 157 6.30 6.63 -7.26
CA LEU A 157 6.16 8.08 -7.45
C LEU A 157 5.76 8.84 -6.17
N ASP A 158 5.09 8.16 -5.23
CA ASP A 158 4.71 8.72 -3.93
C ASP A 158 5.86 8.66 -2.89
N GLY A 159 7.03 8.13 -3.27
CA GLY A 159 8.20 7.94 -2.41
C GLY A 159 8.27 6.60 -1.69
N SER A 160 7.21 5.79 -1.77
CA SER A 160 7.14 4.46 -1.14
C SER A 160 8.17 3.50 -1.74
N ARG A 161 8.70 2.61 -0.91
CA ARG A 161 9.68 1.59 -1.34
C ARG A 161 8.97 0.28 -1.61
N VAL A 162 9.33 -0.37 -2.71
CA VAL A 162 8.76 -1.66 -3.13
C VAL A 162 9.89 -2.64 -3.35
N ASN A 163 9.74 -3.83 -2.76
CA ASN A 163 10.53 -5.00 -3.10
C ASN A 163 9.57 -6.09 -3.58
N ALA A 164 9.87 -6.70 -4.73
CA ALA A 164 9.10 -7.82 -5.27
C ALA A 164 10.02 -8.96 -5.69
N ILE A 165 9.56 -10.19 -5.46
CA ILE A 165 10.26 -11.42 -5.80
C ILE A 165 9.26 -12.36 -6.47
N ILE A 166 9.65 -12.95 -7.59
CA ILE A 166 8.83 -13.91 -8.36
C ILE A 166 9.56 -15.25 -8.51
N PRO A 167 8.88 -16.32 -8.93
CA PRO A 167 9.54 -17.56 -9.34
C PRO A 167 10.62 -17.31 -10.41
N PRO A 168 11.74 -18.05 -10.38
CA PRO A 168 12.00 -19.23 -9.55
C PRO A 168 12.54 -18.95 -8.14
N LEU A 169 12.84 -17.70 -7.76
CA LEU A 169 13.36 -17.39 -6.42
C LEU A 169 12.30 -17.51 -5.32
N ALA A 170 11.05 -17.15 -5.63
CA ALA A 170 9.94 -17.28 -4.70
C ALA A 170 9.27 -18.66 -4.82
N LEU A 171 9.74 -19.63 -4.02
CA LEU A 171 9.29 -21.03 -4.07
C LEU A 171 7.78 -21.21 -3.83
N ASN A 172 7.17 -20.32 -3.05
CA ASN A 172 5.75 -20.39 -2.65
C ASN A 172 4.85 -19.46 -3.48
N GLY A 173 5.32 -19.04 -4.66
CA GLY A 173 4.67 -18.04 -5.50
C GLY A 173 5.18 -16.63 -5.24
N SER A 174 4.80 -15.71 -6.12
CA SER A 174 5.24 -14.32 -6.10
C SER A 174 4.92 -13.60 -4.78
N SER A 175 5.80 -12.71 -4.34
CA SER A 175 5.64 -11.90 -3.13
C SER A 175 6.04 -10.45 -3.38
N ILE A 176 5.43 -9.54 -2.62
CA ILE A 176 5.72 -8.10 -2.68
C ILE A 176 5.64 -7.49 -1.28
N SER A 177 6.59 -6.63 -0.96
CA SER A 177 6.55 -5.76 0.22
C SER A 177 6.58 -4.30 -0.22
N ILE A 178 5.65 -3.52 0.33
CA ILE A 178 5.52 -2.09 0.07
C ILE A 178 5.66 -1.39 1.42
N ARG A 179 6.72 -0.59 1.58
CA ARG A 179 6.89 0.32 2.70
C ARG A 179 6.44 1.70 2.27
N LYS A 180 5.32 2.15 2.81
CA LYS A 180 4.75 3.45 2.45
C LYS A 180 5.62 4.59 2.95
N PHE A 181 5.73 5.63 2.14
CA PHE A 181 6.33 6.86 2.59
C PHE A 181 5.36 7.58 3.53
N SER A 182 5.71 7.68 4.81
CA SER A 182 4.89 8.42 5.78
C SER A 182 4.90 9.90 5.44
N LYS A 183 3.74 10.44 5.05
CA LYS A 183 3.55 11.89 4.84
C LYS A 183 3.53 12.65 6.15
N ASP A 184 3.04 12.00 7.21
CA ASP A 184 3.00 12.58 8.56
C ASP A 184 4.36 12.42 9.22
N LYS A 185 5.15 13.50 9.16
CA LYS A 185 6.36 13.64 9.96
C LYS A 185 5.93 14.00 11.38
N LEU A 186 6.14 13.08 12.31
CA LEU A 186 5.99 13.36 13.74
C LEU A 186 6.72 14.66 14.09
N GLN A 187 6.06 15.49 14.90
CA GLN A 187 6.64 16.70 15.47
C GLN A 187 7.08 16.44 16.91
N ILE A 188 7.83 17.38 17.50
CA ILE A 188 8.29 17.25 18.88
C ILE A 188 7.09 17.20 19.86
N GLU A 189 6.01 17.91 19.54
CA GLU A 189 4.78 17.96 20.32
C GLU A 189 4.09 16.59 20.35
N ASP A 190 4.16 15.80 19.27
CA ASP A 190 3.61 14.45 19.24
C ASP A 190 4.32 13.53 20.23
N LEU A 191 5.64 13.68 20.38
CA LEU A 191 6.42 12.90 21.33
C LEU A 191 6.12 13.29 22.79
N ILE A 192 5.87 14.58 23.04
CA ILE A 192 5.40 15.07 24.36
C ILE A 192 4.03 14.49 24.66
N ASN A 193 3.08 14.56 23.72
CA ASN A 193 1.72 14.03 23.86
C ASN A 193 1.72 12.52 24.09
N LYS A 194 2.62 11.79 23.43
CA LYS A 194 2.84 10.34 23.62
C LYS A 194 3.67 10.01 24.87
N ARG A 195 4.06 11.00 25.67
CA ARG A 195 4.90 10.86 26.88
C ARG A 195 6.22 10.15 26.62
N SER A 196 6.73 10.24 25.39
CA SER A 196 8.03 9.71 25.00
C SER A 196 9.18 10.62 25.43
N LEU A 197 8.90 11.92 25.60
CA LEU A 197 9.80 12.92 26.18
C LEU A 197 9.01 13.98 26.94
N THR A 198 9.65 14.69 27.86
CA THR A 198 9.03 15.79 28.61
C THR A 198 9.26 17.13 27.89
N PRO A 199 8.41 18.15 28.10
CA PRO A 199 8.59 19.47 27.51
C PRO A 199 9.96 20.08 27.78
N GLU A 200 10.52 19.85 28.97
CA GLU A 200 11.83 20.38 29.37
C GLU A 200 12.97 19.74 28.57
N ILE A 201 12.87 18.43 28.28
CA ILE A 201 13.83 17.74 27.41
C ILE A 201 13.69 18.22 25.97
N ALA A 202 12.46 18.49 25.50
CA ALA A 202 12.24 19.05 24.17
C ALA A 202 12.94 20.41 24.00
N GLU A 203 12.81 21.28 24.98
CA GLU A 203 13.43 22.60 25.01
C GLU A 203 14.96 22.51 25.07
N LEU A 204 15.49 21.60 25.90
CA LEU A 204 16.93 21.33 25.95
C LEU A 204 17.45 20.86 24.59
N LEU A 205 16.78 19.90 23.95
CA LEU A 205 17.20 19.38 22.64
C LEU A 205 17.16 20.46 21.56
N ARG A 206 16.15 21.33 21.57
CA ARG A 206 16.09 22.51 20.68
C ARG A 206 17.30 23.41 20.90
N GLY A 207 17.61 23.76 22.14
CA GLY A 207 18.78 24.59 22.47
C GLY A 207 20.11 23.95 22.05
N ILE A 208 20.25 22.63 22.15
CA ILE A 208 21.44 21.89 21.69
C ILE A 208 21.61 22.01 20.17
N VAL A 209 20.51 21.90 19.40
CA VAL A 209 20.53 22.06 17.93
C VAL A 209 20.88 23.49 17.55
N GLU A 210 20.22 24.49 18.15
CA GLU A 210 20.47 25.91 17.90
C GLU A 210 21.89 26.34 18.29
N ALA A 211 22.47 25.70 19.32
CA ALA A 211 23.86 25.89 19.73
C ALA A 211 24.89 25.15 18.84
N ARG A 212 24.43 24.46 17.78
CA ARG A 212 25.26 23.70 16.82
C ARG A 212 26.15 22.65 17.48
N LEU A 213 25.65 22.01 18.53
CA LEU A 213 26.35 20.93 19.18
C LEU A 213 26.21 19.63 18.37
N ASN A 214 27.24 18.79 18.42
CA ASN A 214 27.21 17.49 17.76
C ASN A 214 26.28 16.53 18.52
N ILE A 215 25.29 15.97 17.83
CA ILE A 215 24.32 15.03 18.39
C ILE A 215 24.47 13.68 17.71
N LEU A 216 24.65 12.62 18.50
CA LEU A 216 24.57 11.23 18.03
C LEU A 216 23.31 10.57 18.59
N ILE A 217 22.45 10.09 17.69
CA ILE A 217 21.23 9.36 18.07
C ILE A 217 21.47 7.87 17.92
N SER A 218 21.47 7.14 19.02
CA SER A 218 21.74 5.70 19.08
C SER A 218 20.58 4.88 19.64
N GLY A 219 20.51 3.60 19.28
CA GLY A 219 19.47 2.67 19.74
C GLY A 219 19.24 1.50 18.79
N GLY A 220 18.43 0.51 19.19
CA GLY A 220 18.12 -0.68 18.40
C GLY A 220 17.36 -0.39 17.08
N THR A 221 17.28 -1.36 16.18
CA THR A 221 16.50 -1.24 14.94
C THR A 221 15.02 -1.00 15.26
N GLY A 222 14.39 -0.03 14.59
CA GLY A 222 12.97 0.30 14.81
C GLY A 222 12.66 1.16 16.05
N CYS A 223 13.65 1.57 16.86
CA CYS A 223 13.38 2.36 18.07
C CYS A 223 13.13 3.86 17.85
N GLY A 224 12.94 4.31 16.60
CA GLY A 224 12.66 5.71 16.29
C GLY A 224 13.87 6.65 16.14
N LYS A 225 15.09 6.12 15.91
CA LYS A 225 16.29 6.96 15.71
C LYS A 225 16.11 8.01 14.60
N THR A 226 15.73 7.55 13.41
CA THR A 226 15.51 8.42 12.24
C THR A 226 14.35 9.38 12.48
N THR A 227 13.35 8.97 13.28
CA THR A 227 12.26 9.85 13.69
C THR A 227 12.75 11.02 14.53
N ILE A 228 13.54 10.75 15.58
CA ILE A 228 14.13 11.81 16.41
C ILE A 228 15.06 12.69 15.58
N LEU A 229 15.88 12.10 14.72
CA LEU A 229 16.79 12.85 13.83
C LEU A 229 16.01 13.84 12.96
N ASN A 230 14.93 13.38 12.32
CA ASN A 230 14.10 14.23 11.49
C ASN A 230 13.41 15.35 12.29
N ILE A 231 12.94 15.07 13.51
CA ILE A 231 12.35 16.08 14.39
C ILE A 231 13.39 17.16 14.76
N LEU A 232 14.56 16.74 15.23
CA LEU A 232 15.62 17.67 15.63
C LEU A 232 16.16 18.47 14.45
N SER A 233 16.20 17.89 13.25
CA SER A 233 16.58 18.63 12.04
C SER A 233 15.65 19.80 11.73
N GLY A 234 14.39 19.74 12.20
CA GLY A 234 13.42 20.84 12.09
C GLY A 234 13.74 22.04 12.98
N PHE A 235 14.64 21.92 13.96
CA PHE A 235 15.11 23.03 14.79
C PHE A 235 16.35 23.72 14.21
N ILE A 236 16.93 23.21 13.12
CA ILE A 236 18.05 23.88 12.46
C ILE A 236 17.54 25.21 11.87
N PRO A 237 18.18 26.35 12.17
CA PRO A 237 17.79 27.64 11.63
C PRO A 237 17.76 27.66 10.09
N SER A 238 16.76 28.32 9.51
CA SER A 238 16.51 28.28 8.05
C SER A 238 17.59 28.96 7.20
N ASP A 239 18.45 29.78 7.81
CA ASP A 239 19.59 30.45 7.17
C ASP A 239 20.85 29.58 7.15
N GLU A 240 20.80 28.37 7.73
CA GLU A 240 21.92 27.44 7.71
C GLU A 240 21.90 26.50 6.50
N ARG A 241 23.10 26.18 6.01
CA ARG A 241 23.27 25.22 4.93
C ARG A 241 23.33 23.80 5.50
N ILE A 242 22.39 22.96 5.06
CA ILE A 242 22.32 21.55 5.45
C ILE A 242 22.88 20.67 4.33
N VAL A 243 23.69 19.68 4.69
CA VAL A 243 24.14 18.59 3.80
C VAL A 243 23.76 17.27 4.45
N THR A 244 22.90 16.49 3.79
CA THR A 244 22.53 15.14 4.22
C THR A 244 23.29 14.10 3.39
N ILE A 245 23.78 13.05 4.06
CA ILE A 245 24.43 11.91 3.43
C ILE A 245 23.71 10.67 3.94
N GLU A 246 22.98 10.01 3.05
CA GLU A 246 22.20 8.81 3.36
C GLU A 246 22.53 7.71 2.35
N ASP A 247 22.60 6.46 2.80
CA ASP A 247 22.80 5.28 1.93
C ASP A 247 21.57 5.05 1.02
N SER A 248 20.42 5.63 1.36
CA SER A 248 19.19 5.56 0.57
C SER A 248 18.34 6.81 0.78
N ALA A 249 18.46 7.79 -0.12
CA ALA A 249 17.59 8.96 -0.17
C ALA A 249 16.15 8.58 -0.55
#